data_AF-A0A847LKE0-F1
#
_entry.id   AF-A0A847LKE0-F1
#
_cell.length_a   1.000
_cell.length_b   1.000
_cell.length_c   1.000
_cell.angle_alpha   90.00
_cell.angle_beta   90.00
_cell.angle_gamma   90.00
#
_symmetry.space_group_name_H-M   'P 1'
#
loop_
_entity.id
_entity.type
_entity.pdbx_description
1 polymer ?
#
loop_
_entity_poly.entity_id
_entity_poly.type
_entity_poly.pdbx_seq_one_letter_code
_entity_poly.pdbx_strand_id
1 'polypeptide(L)'
;MKSIEINVPRNLIQKFYRHPEPYGDGDYVVDLINGMYTDVFYREEGDFITITNDKELISYLKKNQMKPREYFFRNGVFSLRHVEDCDNEPIDEWKHISPIRVQIDLPEKHNFPSQFMFCFYWIEVGKAMIEGNRMTFDVYEKELIHNIDIGVVLDLIMEHLKKTDSH
;
A
#
# COMPACT_ATOMS: atom_id res chain seq x y z
N MET A 1 9.48 10.00 -30.21
CA MET A 1 8.66 10.90 -29.37
C MET A 1 9.28 10.93 -27.99
N LYS A 2 9.31 12.09 -27.33
CA LYS A 2 9.85 12.20 -25.96
C LYS A 2 8.84 11.61 -24.98
N SER A 3 9.28 10.71 -24.11
CA SER A 3 8.45 10.20 -23.02
C SER A 3 8.12 11.32 -22.04
N ILE A 4 6.95 11.26 -21.45
CA ILE A 4 6.52 12.17 -20.40
C ILE A 4 6.31 11.38 -19.11
N GLU A 5 6.51 12.06 -18.00
CA GLU A 5 6.12 11.58 -16.69
C GLU A 5 4.65 11.95 -16.44
N ILE A 6 3.87 11.01 -15.90
CA ILE A 6 2.46 11.22 -15.58
C ILE A 6 2.05 10.40 -14.36
N ASN A 7 1.22 10.99 -13.51
CA ASN A 7 0.66 10.31 -12.34
C ASN A 7 -0.28 9.17 -12.78
N VAL A 8 -0.14 8.03 -12.10
CA VAL A 8 -1.02 6.88 -12.17
C VAL A 8 -1.87 6.87 -10.89
N PRO A 9 -3.15 7.28 -10.94
CA PRO A 9 -4.00 7.26 -9.77
C PRO A 9 -4.15 5.84 -9.23
N ARG A 10 -3.92 5.64 -7.92
CA ARG A 10 -3.98 4.32 -7.29
C ARG A 10 -5.28 3.56 -7.57
N ASN A 11 -6.40 4.26 -7.67
CA ASN A 11 -7.71 3.65 -7.91
C ASN A 11 -7.89 3.10 -9.35
N LEU A 12 -6.98 3.43 -10.27
CA LEU A 12 -6.95 2.81 -11.60
C LEU A 12 -6.09 1.56 -11.63
N ILE A 13 -5.28 1.33 -10.60
CA ILE A 13 -4.43 0.15 -10.49
C ILE A 13 -5.27 -0.99 -9.93
N GLN A 14 -5.41 -2.05 -10.71
CA GLN A 14 -6.08 -3.27 -10.31
C GLN A 14 -5.13 -4.16 -9.50
N LYS A 15 -3.91 -4.37 -10.01
CA LYS A 15 -2.98 -5.33 -9.41
C LYS A 15 -1.53 -4.89 -9.58
N PHE A 16 -0.72 -5.22 -8.57
CA PHE A 16 0.73 -4.98 -8.57
C PHE A 16 1.49 -6.28 -8.78
N TYR A 17 2.61 -6.16 -9.48
CA TYR A 17 3.59 -7.21 -9.67
C TYR A 17 4.97 -6.63 -9.41
N ARG A 18 5.86 -7.46 -8.84
CA ARG A 18 7.28 -7.11 -8.81
C ARG A 18 7.77 -6.91 -10.23
N HIS A 19 8.58 -5.87 -10.43
CA HIS A 19 9.24 -5.70 -11.70
C HIS A 19 10.14 -6.93 -11.99
N PRO A 20 10.00 -7.59 -13.16
CA PRO A 20 10.72 -8.82 -13.46
C PRO A 20 12.24 -8.61 -13.55
N GLU A 21 12.65 -7.42 -13.96
CA GLU A 21 14.06 -7.03 -14.03
C GLU A 21 14.47 -6.25 -12.77
N PRO A 22 15.61 -6.60 -12.14
CA PRO A 22 16.13 -5.89 -10.95
C PRO A 22 16.64 -4.48 -11.26
N TYR A 23 16.70 -4.11 -12.54
CA TYR A 23 17.09 -2.79 -13.05
C TYR A 23 16.01 -2.18 -13.94
N GLY A 24 14.76 -2.66 -13.82
CA GLY A 24 13.63 -2.10 -14.53
C GLY A 24 13.57 -0.60 -14.37
N ASP A 25 13.03 0.09 -15.37
CA ASP A 25 12.81 1.52 -15.23
C ASP A 25 11.91 1.76 -14.01
N GLY A 26 10.78 1.04 -13.84
CA GLY A 26 9.89 1.17 -12.67
C GLY A 26 10.13 0.18 -11.52
N ASP A 27 9.59 0.51 -10.33
CA ASP A 27 9.64 -0.34 -9.12
C ASP A 27 8.69 -1.55 -9.22
N TYR A 28 7.55 -1.36 -9.90
CA TYR A 28 6.50 -2.37 -10.07
C TYR A 28 5.93 -2.32 -11.48
N VAL A 29 5.37 -3.46 -11.92
CA VAL A 29 4.46 -3.51 -13.07
C VAL A 29 3.05 -3.57 -12.52
N VAL A 30 2.12 -2.84 -13.13
CA VAL A 30 0.71 -2.85 -12.72
C VAL A 30 -0.23 -3.15 -13.86
N ASP A 31 -1.30 -3.88 -13.55
CA ASP A 31 -2.50 -3.94 -14.39
C ASP A 31 -3.42 -2.78 -14.00
N LEU A 32 -3.94 -2.08 -15.01
CA LEU A 32 -4.96 -1.07 -14.86
C LEU A 32 -6.35 -1.68 -15.09
N ILE A 33 -7.37 -1.12 -14.45
CA ILE A 33 -8.76 -1.60 -14.55
C ILE A 33 -9.32 -1.65 -15.98
N ASN A 34 -8.72 -0.90 -16.93
CA ASN A 34 -9.11 -0.91 -18.34
C ASN A 34 -8.36 -1.97 -19.18
N GLY A 35 -7.56 -2.84 -18.55
CA GLY A 35 -6.80 -3.90 -19.20
C GLY A 35 -5.45 -3.47 -19.79
N MET A 36 -5.05 -2.21 -19.62
CA MET A 36 -3.68 -1.77 -19.92
C MET A 36 -2.74 -2.21 -18.80
N TYR A 37 -1.45 -2.34 -19.10
CA TYR A 37 -0.41 -2.52 -18.09
C TYR A 37 0.68 -1.48 -18.28
N THR A 38 1.38 -1.12 -17.21
CA THR A 38 2.47 -0.15 -17.26
C THR A 38 3.42 -0.33 -16.10
N ASP A 39 4.68 0.07 -16.29
CA ASP A 39 5.62 0.22 -15.19
C ASP A 39 5.24 1.45 -14.36
N VAL A 40 5.34 1.31 -13.04
CA VAL A 40 5.13 2.40 -12.09
C VAL A 40 6.28 2.54 -11.13
N PHE A 41 6.54 3.79 -10.77
CA PHE A 41 7.41 4.19 -9.69
C PHE A 41 6.55 4.72 -8.57
N TYR A 42 6.96 4.52 -7.33
CA TYR A 42 6.33 5.18 -6.20
C TYR A 42 7.14 6.42 -5.78
N ARG A 43 6.45 7.41 -5.22
CA ARG A 43 7.07 8.61 -4.65
C ARG A 43 6.89 8.68 -3.16
N GLU A 44 7.75 9.44 -2.49
CA GLU A 44 7.67 9.66 -1.03
C GLU A 44 6.35 10.36 -0.64
N GLU A 45 5.74 11.12 -1.54
CA GLU A 45 4.48 11.82 -1.30
C GLU A 45 3.25 10.90 -1.26
N GLY A 46 3.37 9.66 -1.72
CA GLY A 46 2.27 8.69 -1.80
C GLY A 46 1.61 8.56 -3.17
N ASP A 47 2.28 9.03 -4.21
CA ASP A 47 1.81 8.96 -5.59
C ASP A 47 2.55 7.86 -6.37
N PHE A 48 1.86 7.28 -7.36
CA PHE A 48 2.47 6.46 -8.39
C PHE A 48 2.62 7.27 -9.67
N ILE A 49 3.74 7.08 -10.37
CA ILE A 49 3.99 7.70 -11.67
C ILE A 49 4.41 6.66 -12.69
N THR A 50 4.22 6.99 -13.96
CA THR A 50 4.82 6.24 -15.07
C THR A 50 5.49 7.19 -16.04
N ILE A 51 6.55 6.71 -16.71
CA ILE A 51 7.26 7.43 -17.76
C ILE A 51 6.94 6.76 -19.09
N THR A 52 6.12 7.41 -19.92
CA THR A 52 5.60 6.78 -21.14
C THR A 52 5.46 7.78 -22.29
N ASN A 53 5.46 7.27 -23.52
CA ASN A 53 5.06 8.01 -24.72
C ASN A 53 3.78 7.47 -25.36
N ASP A 54 3.13 6.48 -24.72
CA ASP A 54 1.88 5.88 -25.17
C ASP A 54 0.73 6.88 -25.01
N LYS A 55 0.17 7.29 -26.15
CA LYS A 55 -0.89 8.30 -26.20
C LYS A 55 -2.20 7.82 -25.59
N GLU A 56 -2.51 6.53 -25.70
CA GLU A 56 -3.75 5.96 -25.17
C GLU A 56 -3.69 5.90 -23.65
N LEU A 57 -2.57 5.41 -23.10
CA LEU A 57 -2.32 5.41 -21.66
C LEU A 57 -2.34 6.84 -21.10
N ILE A 58 -1.63 7.78 -21.74
CA ILE A 58 -1.65 9.19 -21.31
C ILE A 58 -3.06 9.76 -21.33
N SER A 59 -3.85 9.49 -22.37
CA SER A 59 -5.23 9.98 -22.47
C SER A 59 -6.10 9.38 -21.36
N TYR A 60 -5.95 8.09 -21.10
CA TYR A 60 -6.68 7.38 -20.06
C TYR A 60 -6.39 7.93 -18.67
N LEU A 61 -5.10 8.07 -18.31
CA LEU A 61 -4.70 8.61 -17.00
C LEU A 61 -5.18 10.04 -16.80
N LYS A 62 -5.05 10.92 -17.80
CA LYS A 62 -5.50 12.32 -17.70
C LYS A 62 -7.00 12.46 -17.51
N LYS A 63 -7.80 11.58 -18.11
CA LYS A 63 -9.28 11.61 -17.99
C LYS A 63 -9.77 11.13 -16.63
N ASN A 64 -9.00 10.28 -15.96
CA ASN A 64 -9.41 9.58 -14.75
C ASN A 64 -8.59 10.02 -13.52
N GLN A 65 -8.24 11.31 -13.43
CA GLN A 65 -7.58 11.85 -12.25
C GLN A 65 -8.51 11.75 -11.04
N MET A 66 -7.98 11.28 -9.91
CA MET A 66 -8.72 11.07 -8.67
C MET A 66 -7.98 11.70 -7.50
N LYS A 67 -8.68 11.89 -6.39
CA LYS A 67 -8.06 12.38 -5.16
C LYS A 67 -7.06 11.35 -4.62
N PRO A 68 -5.92 11.79 -4.05
CA PRO A 68 -5.02 10.92 -3.32
C PRO A 68 -5.71 10.24 -2.14
N ARG A 69 -5.17 9.11 -1.71
CA ARG A 69 -5.61 8.43 -0.48
C ARG A 69 -5.11 9.18 0.75
N GLU A 70 -5.90 9.16 1.83
CA GLU A 70 -5.51 9.74 3.10
C GLU A 70 -4.87 8.69 4.01
N TYR A 71 -3.77 9.05 4.65
CA TYR A 71 -3.01 8.18 5.55
C TYR A 71 -2.90 8.84 6.92
N PHE A 72 -3.23 8.12 7.98
CA PHE A 72 -3.04 8.62 9.35
C PHE A 72 -1.62 8.37 9.87
N PHE A 73 -0.85 7.49 9.20
CA PHE A 73 0.55 7.26 9.47
C PHE A 73 1.31 6.99 8.15
N ARG A 74 2.52 7.56 8.03
CA ARG A 74 3.45 7.28 6.94
C ARG A 74 4.89 7.58 7.34
N ASN A 75 5.83 6.77 6.86
CA ASN A 75 7.26 7.01 7.06
C ASN A 75 8.12 6.80 5.80
N GLY A 76 7.49 6.73 4.62
CA GLY A 76 8.15 6.50 3.34
C GLY A 76 8.39 5.03 2.97
N VAL A 77 8.40 4.11 3.94
CA VAL A 77 8.51 2.66 3.71
C VAL A 77 7.15 1.98 3.86
N PHE A 78 6.43 2.33 4.92
CA PHE A 78 5.07 1.87 5.13
C PHE A 78 4.13 3.00 5.50
N SER A 79 2.85 2.72 5.32
CA SER A 79 1.78 3.63 5.67
C SER A 79 0.55 2.88 6.16
N LEU A 80 -0.20 3.56 7.03
CA LEU A 80 -1.43 3.05 7.61
C LEU A 80 -2.55 4.03 7.27
N ARG A 81 -3.70 3.47 6.89
CA ARG A 81 -4.89 4.26 6.54
C ARG A 81 -6.16 3.58 7.00
N HIS A 82 -7.21 4.38 7.12
CA HIS A 82 -8.53 3.83 7.40
C HIS A 82 -8.98 2.91 6.26
N VAL A 83 -9.77 1.91 6.61
CA VAL A 83 -10.46 1.08 5.62
C VAL A 83 -11.53 1.95 4.97
N GLU A 84 -11.57 1.95 3.64
CA GLU A 84 -12.53 2.70 2.84
C GLU A 84 -13.31 1.77 1.91
N ASP A 85 -14.40 2.26 1.30
CA ASP A 85 -15.24 1.45 0.41
C ASP A 85 -14.48 0.87 -0.79
N CYS A 86 -13.42 1.54 -1.24
CA CYS A 86 -12.56 1.06 -2.33
C CYS A 86 -11.72 -0.17 -1.96
N ASP A 87 -11.65 -0.53 -0.67
CA ASP A 87 -10.91 -1.70 -0.19
C ASP A 87 -11.74 -2.97 -0.17
N ASN A 88 -13.05 -2.88 -0.40
CA ASN A 88 -13.91 -4.07 -0.36
C ASN A 88 -13.47 -5.14 -1.35
N GLU A 89 -13.05 -4.74 -2.55
CA GLU A 89 -12.55 -5.67 -3.59
C GLU A 89 -11.29 -6.43 -3.13
N PRO A 90 -10.16 -5.78 -2.78
CA PRO A 90 -8.98 -6.51 -2.30
C PRO A 90 -9.25 -7.30 -1.02
N ILE A 91 -10.08 -6.78 -0.10
CA ILE A 91 -10.45 -7.49 1.13
C ILE A 91 -11.23 -8.77 0.83
N ASP A 92 -12.11 -8.76 -0.16
CA ASP A 92 -12.85 -9.94 -0.59
C ASP A 92 -11.92 -10.97 -1.25
N GLU A 93 -10.98 -10.54 -2.08
CA GLU A 93 -9.95 -11.44 -2.62
C GLU A 93 -9.12 -12.11 -1.51
N TRP A 94 -8.72 -11.35 -0.50
CA TRP A 94 -7.95 -11.84 0.64
C TRP A 94 -8.68 -12.88 1.50
N LYS A 95 -10.02 -12.97 1.44
CA LYS A 95 -10.77 -14.05 2.13
C LYS A 95 -10.41 -15.44 1.61
N HIS A 96 -9.87 -15.53 0.40
CA HIS A 96 -9.48 -16.77 -0.25
C HIS A 96 -7.99 -17.09 -0.11
N ILE A 97 -7.23 -16.26 0.62
CA ILE A 97 -5.78 -16.35 0.78
C ILE A 97 -5.43 -16.54 2.25
N SER A 98 -4.49 -17.44 2.55
CA SER A 98 -3.96 -17.60 3.91
C SER A 98 -2.93 -16.50 4.20
N PRO A 99 -3.13 -15.63 5.21
CA PRO A 99 -2.20 -14.55 5.51
C PRO A 99 -0.96 -15.06 6.26
N ILE A 100 0.10 -14.25 6.24
CA ILE A 100 1.10 -14.26 7.31
C ILE A 100 0.50 -13.47 8.46
N ARG A 101 0.19 -14.16 9.55
CA ARG A 101 -0.42 -13.57 10.74
C ARG A 101 0.64 -13.28 11.79
N VAL A 102 0.72 -12.02 12.21
CA VAL A 102 1.54 -11.60 13.35
C VAL A 102 0.64 -10.96 14.40
N GLN A 103 0.96 -11.17 15.67
CA GLN A 103 0.17 -10.64 16.77
C GLN A 103 1.10 -9.95 17.76
N ILE A 104 0.68 -8.76 18.18
CA ILE A 104 1.41 -7.96 19.17
C ILE A 104 0.44 -7.42 20.22
N ASP A 105 0.95 -7.26 21.43
CA ASP A 105 0.23 -6.59 22.51
C ASP A 105 0.47 -5.09 22.41
N LEU A 106 -0.63 -4.34 22.42
CA LEU A 106 -0.65 -2.89 22.46
C LEU A 106 -0.65 -2.41 23.91
N PRO A 107 -0.11 -1.21 24.18
CA PRO A 107 -0.32 -0.53 25.45
C PRO A 107 -1.82 -0.33 25.74
N GLU A 108 -2.20 -0.24 27.02
CA GLU A 108 -3.61 -0.02 27.41
C GLU A 108 -4.20 1.27 26.83
N LYS A 109 -3.36 2.27 26.55
CA LYS A 109 -3.73 3.51 25.87
C LYS A 109 -3.10 3.51 24.48
N HIS A 110 -3.95 3.47 23.46
CA HIS A 110 -3.52 3.68 22.08
C HIS A 110 -4.62 4.40 21.30
N ASN A 111 -4.23 5.10 20.23
CA ASN A 111 -5.16 5.86 19.38
C ASN A 111 -5.41 5.19 18.03
N PHE A 112 -5.01 3.93 17.86
CA PHE A 112 -5.29 3.21 16.63
C PHE A 112 -6.79 2.90 16.47
N PRO A 113 -7.32 2.97 15.23
CA PRO A 113 -8.67 2.51 14.94
C PRO A 113 -8.76 0.98 15.09
N SER A 114 -9.98 0.47 15.31
CA SER A 114 -10.22 -0.99 15.48
C SER A 114 -9.79 -1.83 14.28
N GLN A 115 -9.78 -1.24 13.09
CA GLN A 115 -9.27 -1.84 11.87
C GLN A 115 -8.62 -0.77 10.98
N PHE A 116 -7.57 -1.17 10.26
CA PHE A 116 -6.90 -0.30 9.29
C PHE A 116 -6.16 -1.11 8.23
N MET A 117 -5.93 -0.47 7.09
CA MET A 117 -5.13 -1.03 6.00
C MET A 117 -3.66 -0.80 6.28
N PHE A 118 -2.85 -1.79 5.91
CA PHE A 118 -1.40 -1.74 5.94
C PHE A 118 -0.86 -1.70 4.52
N CYS A 119 -0.08 -0.67 4.23
CA CYS A 119 0.53 -0.47 2.94
C CYS A 119 2.06 -0.49 3.02
N PHE A 120 2.70 -1.16 2.07
CA PHE A 120 4.14 -1.17 1.88
C PHE A 120 4.44 -0.46 0.56
N TYR A 121 5.24 0.61 0.61
CA TYR A 121 5.41 1.53 -0.53
C TYR A 121 4.08 1.96 -1.18
N TRP A 122 3.09 2.29 -0.33
CA TRP A 122 1.73 2.71 -0.71
C TRP A 122 0.86 1.63 -1.37
N ILE A 123 1.34 0.39 -1.43
CA ILE A 123 0.61 -0.76 -1.94
C ILE A 123 -0.05 -1.47 -0.78
N GLU A 124 -1.36 -1.71 -0.86
CA GLU A 124 -2.08 -2.51 0.12
C GLU A 124 -1.54 -3.94 0.13
N VAL A 125 -0.90 -4.32 1.24
CA VAL A 125 -0.36 -5.67 1.40
C VAL A 125 -1.03 -6.45 2.53
N GLY A 126 -1.78 -5.76 3.38
CA GLY A 126 -2.45 -6.38 4.52
C GLY A 126 -3.43 -5.48 5.24
N LYS A 127 -3.97 -6.01 6.34
CA LYS A 127 -4.81 -5.27 7.28
C LYS A 127 -4.48 -5.62 8.72
N ALA A 128 -4.74 -4.67 9.61
CA ALA A 128 -4.68 -4.88 11.05
C ALA A 128 -6.08 -4.86 11.65
N MET A 129 -6.28 -5.66 12.69
CA MET A 129 -7.48 -5.70 13.51
C MET A 129 -7.07 -5.66 14.97
N ILE A 130 -7.75 -4.84 15.77
CA ILE A 130 -7.51 -4.69 17.21
C ILE A 130 -8.71 -5.24 17.97
N GLU A 131 -8.43 -6.18 18.88
CA GLU A 131 -9.41 -6.76 19.81
C GLU A 131 -8.89 -6.61 21.24
N GLY A 132 -9.53 -5.73 22.03
CA GLY A 132 -8.98 -5.32 23.32
C GLY A 132 -7.63 -4.63 23.14
N ASN A 133 -6.59 -5.16 23.79
CA ASN A 133 -5.22 -4.66 23.66
C ASN A 133 -4.36 -5.50 22.71
N ARG A 134 -4.97 -6.41 21.92
CA ARG A 134 -4.22 -7.26 21.01
C ARG A 134 -4.43 -6.80 19.58
N MET A 135 -3.35 -6.48 18.89
CA MET A 135 -3.38 -6.25 17.46
C MET A 135 -3.01 -7.53 16.71
N THR A 136 -3.86 -7.91 15.77
CA THR A 136 -3.58 -8.94 14.77
C THR A 136 -3.30 -8.27 13.44
N PHE A 137 -2.15 -8.57 12.87
CA PHE A 137 -1.66 -8.05 11.61
C PHE A 137 -1.61 -9.17 10.58
N ASP A 138 -2.48 -9.12 9.58
CA ASP A 138 -2.60 -10.12 8.54
C ASP A 138 -2.05 -9.56 7.22
N VAL A 139 -0.97 -10.17 6.71
CA VAL A 139 -0.32 -9.81 5.44
C VAL A 139 -0.67 -10.85 4.38
N TYR A 140 -1.26 -10.41 3.27
CA TYR A 140 -1.77 -11.27 2.20
C TYR A 140 -0.88 -11.23 0.95
N GLU A 141 -0.27 -10.08 0.62
CA GLU A 141 0.59 -9.90 -0.56
C GLU A 141 2.04 -10.31 -0.28
N LYS A 142 2.27 -11.61 -0.05
CA LYS A 142 3.59 -12.17 0.31
C LYS A 142 4.66 -11.99 -0.75
N GLU A 143 4.24 -11.81 -2.00
CA GLU A 143 5.11 -11.52 -3.12
C GLU A 143 5.52 -10.05 -3.16
N LEU A 144 4.95 -9.15 -2.36
CA LEU A 144 5.31 -7.72 -2.38
C LEU A 144 6.12 -7.31 -1.16
N ILE A 145 5.96 -8.01 -0.03
CA ILE A 145 6.66 -7.70 1.23
C ILE A 145 7.31 -8.94 1.83
N HIS A 146 8.53 -8.83 2.34
CA HIS A 146 9.24 -9.94 2.99
C HIS A 146 9.05 -9.95 4.51
N ASN A 147 9.28 -11.12 5.12
CA ASN A 147 9.15 -11.30 6.58
C ASN A 147 10.03 -10.34 7.40
N ILE A 148 11.21 -10.00 6.88
CA ILE A 148 12.12 -9.06 7.53
C ILE A 148 11.47 -7.67 7.58
N ASP A 149 10.85 -7.24 6.48
CA ASP A 149 10.15 -5.95 6.39
C ASP A 149 8.97 -5.89 7.37
N ILE A 150 8.22 -6.99 7.51
CA ILE A 150 7.12 -7.11 8.49
C ILE A 150 7.66 -6.89 9.91
N GLY A 151 8.80 -7.51 10.25
CA GLY A 151 9.45 -7.32 11.56
C GLY A 151 9.83 -5.87 11.82
N VAL A 152 10.46 -5.21 10.84
CA VAL A 152 10.85 -3.79 10.92
C VAL A 152 9.64 -2.88 11.10
N VAL A 153 8.54 -3.14 10.38
CA VAL A 153 7.28 -2.38 10.51
C VAL A 153 6.73 -2.47 11.93
N LEU A 154 6.71 -3.67 12.51
CA LEU A 154 6.18 -3.89 13.85
C LEU A 154 7.04 -3.17 14.91
N ASP A 155 8.36 -3.21 14.78
CA ASP A 155 9.27 -2.48 15.67
C ASP A 155 9.00 -0.97 15.60
N LEU A 156 8.84 -0.42 14.39
CA LEU A 156 8.56 1.00 14.19
C LEU A 156 7.19 1.43 14.72
N ILE A 157 6.16 0.58 14.59
CA ILE A 157 4.84 0.82 15.21
C ILE A 157 4.97 0.86 16.73
N MET A 158 5.70 -0.09 17.33
CA MET A 158 5.90 -0.15 18.77
C MET A 158 6.71 1.03 19.30
N GLU A 159 7.72 1.49 18.55
CA GLU A 159 8.45 2.71 18.89
C GLU A 159 7.58 3.97 18.82
N HIS A 160 6.71 4.07 17.82
CA HIS A 160 5.77 5.18 17.70
C HIS A 160 4.84 5.24 18.90
N LEU A 161 4.25 4.11 19.31
CA LEU A 161 3.38 4.00 20.48
C LEU A 161 4.07 4.43 21.78
N LYS A 162 5.31 3.98 22.01
CA LYS A 162 6.09 4.34 23.22
C LYS A 162 6.36 5.84 23.33
N LYS A 163 6.55 6.53 22.20
CA LYS A 163 6.75 7.98 22.18
C LYS A 163 5.48 8.74 22.54
N THR A 164 4.32 8.21 22.16
CA THR A 164 3.02 8.82 22.49
C THR A 164 2.65 8.67 23.98
N ASP A 165 3.09 7.59 24.65
CA ASP A 165 2.88 7.37 26.09
C ASP A 165 3.79 8.22 27.01
N SER A 166 4.84 8.83 26.45
CA SER A 166 5.85 9.58 27.22
C SER A 166 5.53 11.08 27.37
N HIS A 167 4.32 11.51 27.01
CA HIS A 167 3.80 12.89 27.11
C HIS A 167 2.43 12.89 27.79
#